data_AF-A0A1Y4HN17-F1
#
_entry.id   AF-A0A1Y4HN17-F1
#
_cell.length_a   1.000
_cell.length_b   1.000
_cell.length_c   1.000
_cell.angle_alpha   90.00
_cell.angle_beta   90.00
_cell.angle_gamma   90.00
#
_symmetry.space_group_name_H-M   'P 1'
#
loop_
_entity.id
_entity.type
_entity.pdbx_description
1 polymer ?
#
loop_
_entity_poly.entity_id
_entity_poly.type
_entity_poly.pdbx_seq_one_letter_code
_entity_poly.pdbx_strand_id
1 'polypeptide(L)' 'MKPIGVLIKEELDKQERSVSWFARKLSCDRSNIYRLFQKESIDTSLLTRISIVLGRDFFTDLSENVREKL' A
#
# COMPACT_ATOMS: atom_id res chain seq x y z
N MET A 1 -1.94 -12.64 -7.32
CA MET A 1 -1.61 -11.29 -6.80
C MET A 1 -0.90 -11.39 -5.47
N LYS A 2 0.15 -10.60 -5.24
CA LYS A 2 0.78 -10.48 -3.91
C LYS A 2 -0.19 -9.81 -2.92
N PRO A 3 -0.05 -10.03 -1.60
CA PRO A 3 -0.75 -9.25 -0.58
C PRO A 3 -0.59 -7.75 -0.79
N ILE A 4 -1.64 -6.96 -0.55
CA ILE A 4 -1.60 -5.52 -0.82
C ILE A 4 -0.53 -4.81 0.02
N GLY A 5 -0.33 -5.26 1.26
CA GLY A 5 0.71 -4.73 2.15
C GLY A 5 2.12 -4.90 1.59
N VAL A 6 2.37 -6.01 0.89
CA VAL A 6 3.67 -6.28 0.25
C VAL A 6 3.87 -5.36 -0.95
N LEU A 7 2.85 -5.17 -1.79
CA LEU A 7 2.92 -4.25 -2.94
C LEU A 7 3.19 -2.80 -2.48
N ILE A 8 2.54 -2.36 -1.40
CA ILE A 8 2.76 -1.03 -0.83
C ILE A 8 4.19 -0.88 -0.30
N LYS A 9 4.74 -1.92 0.35
CA LYS A 9 6.13 -1.92 0.81
C LYS A 9 7.11 -1.83 -0.35
N GLU A 10 6.91 -2.64 -1.39
CA GLU A 10 7.77 -2.66 -2.58
C GLU A 10 7.79 -1.30 -3.27
N GLU A 11 6.64 -0.64 -3.40
CA GLU A 11 6.57 0.70 -3.99
C GLU A 11 7.25 1.77 -3.09
N LEU A 12 7.08 1.69 -1.76
CA LEU A 12 7.78 2.60 -0.85
C LEU A 12 9.31 2.44 -0.94
N ASP A 13 9.78 1.19 -0.96
CA ASP A 13 11.20 0.85 -1.07
C ASP A 13 11.77 1.32 -2.42
N LYS A 14 11.03 1.14 -3.52
CA LYS A 14 11.37 1.63 -4.87
C LYS A 14 11.52 3.15 -4.94
N GLN A 15 10.74 3.88 -4.14
CA GLN A 15 10.83 5.33 -4.04
C GLN A 15 11.94 5.81 -3.10
N GLU A 16 12.70 4.88 -2.51
CA GLU A 16 13.78 5.16 -1.54
C GLU A 16 13.29 5.98 -0.33
N ARG A 17 12.02 5.79 0.05
CA ARG A 17 11.38 6.53 1.15
C ARG A 17 11.40 5.71 2.44
N SER A 18 11.63 6.39 3.56
CA SER A 18 11.65 5.72 4.86
C SER A 18 10.25 5.41 5.39
N VAL A 19 10.14 4.38 6.23
CA VAL A 19 8.92 4.08 7.02
C VAL A 19 8.47 5.29 7.85
N SER A 20 9.41 6.05 8.42
CA SER A 20 9.11 7.27 9.19
C SER A 20 8.47 8.36 8.32
N TRP A 21 8.93 8.51 7.07
CA TRP A 21 8.32 9.43 6.11
C TRP A 21 6.88 9.00 5.80
N PHE A 22 6.65 7.71 5.59
CA PHE A 22 5.34 7.18 5.22
C PHE A 22 4.33 7.28 6.36
N ALA A 23 4.76 6.93 7.58
CA ALA A 23 4.00 7.10 8.81
C ALA A 23 3.53 8.55 9.01
N ARG A 24 4.42 9.52 8.78
CA ARG A 24 4.10 10.95 8.83
C ARG A 24 3.04 11.34 7.80
N LYS A 25 3.16 10.88 6.55
CA LYS A 25 2.19 11.17 5.49
C LYS A 25 0.81 10.58 5.75
N LEU A 26 0.75 9.42 6.41
CA LEU A 26 -0.50 8.77 6.78
C LEU A 26 -1.05 9.24 8.14
N SER A 27 -0.32 10.10 8.85
CA SER A 27 -0.66 10.57 10.21
C SER A 27 -0.86 9.41 11.19
N CYS A 28 0.08 8.46 11.20
CA CYS A 28 0.07 7.30 12.09
C CYS A 28 1.47 6.94 12.60
N ASP A 29 1.55 6.01 13.54
CA ASP A 29 2.82 5.52 14.06
C ASP A 29 3.52 4.53 13.13
N ARG A 30 4.85 4.43 13.26
CA ARG A 30 5.68 3.46 12.52
C ARG A 30 5.22 2.01 12.71
N SER A 31 4.74 1.66 13.91
CA SER A 31 4.24 0.31 14.19
C SER A 31 3.02 -0.05 13.33
N ASN A 32 2.17 0.94 12.99
CA ASN A 32 1.03 0.74 12.10
C ASN A 32 1.48 0.49 10.66
N ILE A 33 2.58 1.12 10.23
CA ILE A 33 3.16 0.87 8.91
C ILE A 33 3.74 -0.54 8.80
N TYR A 34 4.46 -1.02 9.84
CA TYR A 34 4.95 -2.40 9.83
C TYR A 34 3.81 -3.42 9.81
N ARG A 35 2.72 -3.18 10.55
CA ARG A 35 1.51 -4.03 10.49
C ARG A 35 0.82 -3.95 9.12
N LEU A 36 0.77 -2.77 8.51
CA LEU A 36 0.20 -2.55 7.17
C LEU A 36 0.91 -3.43 6.13
N PHE A 37 2.24 -3.55 6.18
CA PHE A 37 2.99 -4.36 5.22
C PHE A 37 2.69 -5.87 5.31
N GLN A 38 2.10 -6.32 6.41
CA GLN A 38 1.70 -7.72 6.63
C GLN A 38 0.24 -7.98 6.25
N LYS A 39 -0.50 -6.98 5.77
CA LYS A 39 -1.91 -7.12 5.42
C LYS A 39 -2.10 -7.75 4.04
N GLU A 40 -2.91 -8.80 4.00
CA GLU A 40 -3.49 -9.38 2.78
C GLU A 40 -4.37 -8.37 2.04
N SER A 41 -5.21 -7.66 2.80
CA SER A 41 -6.15 -6.66 2.30
C SER A 41 -6.26 -5.47 3.25
N ILE A 42 -6.71 -4.34 2.72
CA ILE A 42 -7.02 -3.12 3.47
C ILE A 42 -8.32 -2.51 2.94
N ASP A 43 -8.94 -1.63 3.71
CA ASP A 43 -10.11 -0.91 3.24
C ASP A 43 -9.76 0.07 2.11
N THR A 44 -10.75 0.38 1.27
CA THR A 44 -10.57 1.21 0.07
C THR A 44 -10.24 2.66 0.38
N SER A 45 -10.63 3.19 1.55
CA SER A 45 -10.29 4.55 1.97
C SER A 45 -8.79 4.65 2.29
N LEU A 46 -8.26 3.70 3.05
CA LEU A 46 -6.83 3.60 3.31
C LEU A 46 -6.04 3.37 2.02
N LEU A 47 -6.50 2.48 1.15
CA LEU A 47 -5.86 2.23 -0.14
C LEU A 47 -5.81 3.49 -1.02
N THR A 48 -6.89 4.28 -1.04
CA THR A 48 -6.94 5.56 -1.76
C THR A 48 -5.90 6.54 -1.23
N ARG A 49 -5.84 6.71 0.10
CA ARG A 49 -4.86 7.61 0.74
C ARG A 49 -3.42 7.19 0.44
N ILE A 50 -3.14 5.89 0.51
CA ILE A 50 -1.82 5.33 0.20
C ILE A 50 -1.47 5.54 -1.28
N SER A 51 -2.42 5.29 -2.18
CA SER A 51 -2.25 5.49 -3.62
C SER A 51 -1.88 6.94 -3.94
N ILE A 52 -2.53 7.90 -3.30
CA ILE A 52 -2.23 9.34 -3.44
C ILE A 52 -0.85 9.68 -2.87
N VAL A 53 -0.52 9.19 -1.68
CA VAL A 53 0.78 9.48 -1.01
C VAL A 53 1.97 8.95 -1.81
N LEU A 54 1.82 7.75 -2.38
CA LEU A 54 2.86 7.10 -3.18
C LEU A 54 2.75 7.45 -4.67
N GLY A 55 1.67 8.07 -5.14
CA GLY A 55 1.49 8.40 -6.56
C GLY A 55 1.39 7.15 -7.45
N ARG A 56 0.88 6.03 -6.94
CA ARG A 56 0.69 4.77 -7.66
C ARG A 56 -0.75 4.31 -7.50
N ASP A 57 -1.38 3.90 -8.60
CA ASP A 57 -2.72 3.33 -8.57
C ASP A 57 -2.68 1.85 -8.19
N PHE A 58 -2.92 1.56 -6.90
CA PHE A 58 -3.00 0.18 -6.40
C PHE A 58 -4.35 -0.49 -6.72
N PHE A 59 -5.37 0.24 -7.17
CA PHE A 59 -6.64 -0.37 -7.58
C PHE A 59 -6.51 -1.12 -8.89
N THR A 60 -5.62 -0.68 -9.77
CA THR A 60 -5.32 -1.39 -11.02
C THR A 60 -4.85 -2.82 -10.74
N ASP A 61 -3.92 -3.04 -9.79
CA ASP A 61 -3.48 -4.40 -9.41
C ASP A 61 -4.64 -5.30 -8.94
N LEU A 62 -5.55 -4.75 -8.14
CA LEU A 62 -6.73 -5.47 -7.67
C LEU A 62 -7.65 -5.83 -8.83
N SER A 63 -7.90 -4.87 -9.73
CA SER A 63 -8.79 -5.05 -10.88
C SER A 63 -8.24 -6.06 -11.88
N GLU A 64 -6.93 -6.05 -12.11
CA GLU A 64 -6.25 -7.03 -12.96
C GLU A 64 -6.38 -8.43 -12.37
N ASN A 65 -6.19 -8.58 -11.06
CA ASN A 65 -6.37 -9.89 -10.43
C ASN A 65 -7.80 -10.43 -10.52
N VAL A 66 -8.80 -9.55 -10.49
CA VAL A 66 -10.20 -9.95 -10.72
C VAL A 66 -10.37 -10.41 -12.17
N ARG A 67 -9.86 -9.66 -13.15
CA ARG A 67 -9.94 -10.03 -14.57
C ARG A 67 -9.26 -11.37 -14.88
N GLU A 68 -8.14 -11.68 -14.23
CA GLU A 68 -7.45 -12.98 -14.38
C GLU A 68 -8.26 -14.16 -13.86
N LYS A 69 -9.21 -13.92 -12.95
CA LYS A 69 -10.02 -14.96 -12.29
C LYS A 69 -11.42 -15.10 -12.87
N LEU A 70 -11.82 -14.20 -13.76
CA LEU A 70 -13.06 -14.25 -14.53
C LEU A 70 -12.86 -15.09 -15.80
#